data_AF-A0A523TII4-F1
#
_entry.id   AF-A0A523TII4-F1
#
_cell.length_a   1.000
_cell.length_b   1.000
_cell.length_c   1.000
_cell.angle_alpha   90.00
_cell.angle_beta   90.00
_cell.angle_gamma   90.00
#
_symmetry.space_group_name_H-M   'P 1'
#
loop_
_entity.id
_entity.type
_entity.pdbx_description
1 polymer ?
#
loop_
_entity_poly.entity_id
_entity_poly.type
_entity_poly.pdbx_seq_one_letter_code
_entity_poly.pdbx_strand_id
1 'polypeptide(L)'
;MASNDLLLKGIAAAKGGDKERARALLSKVVLEMPESEEAWWWLAQSVDDPRQREFCAQKILEINPHHRGAKELLQGTTESSQQSTSRAAIAPKKPAAQTSASARKRPQSPPKKKTARPRSARTSRQTVILVLLAFAVFLVFIGGAGYVFLDTTGYLGQVLNIASPDVSPTTPTLPNTATATTEGVSLSSIPTWTPTPSLTPLPATPSPTTTHTPMPIGSPTPIPPTPSEFPLISAAQPVTLNDGTGFLTLFPDSFSVFRFEPRESLDIQSVATLTFHLLNSEFTQPLTVELYLWNLTNNTWEPFGVHWGDNPILTPELYVDKDGVIIAALRNWGVDPIDVDNTSFTFAARLANGLDVYYGLDSASSRLPQTPEPTATKSFG
;
A
#
# COMPACT_ATOMS: atom_id res chain seq x y z
N MET A 1 -21.49 21.56 -12.15
CA MET A 1 -21.67 20.13 -12.54
C MET A 1 -20.81 19.75 -13.74
N ALA A 2 -20.93 20.40 -14.91
CA ALA A 2 -20.13 20.06 -16.10
C ALA A 2 -18.59 20.05 -15.88
N SER A 3 -18.07 21.00 -15.10
CA SER A 3 -16.63 21.13 -14.80
C SER A 3 -16.05 19.93 -14.04
N ASN A 4 -16.84 19.28 -13.17
CA ASN A 4 -16.40 18.10 -12.41
C ASN A 4 -16.39 16.83 -13.28
N ASP A 5 -17.37 16.70 -14.18
CA ASP A 5 -17.38 15.65 -15.20
C ASP A 5 -16.20 15.79 -16.19
N LEU A 6 -15.81 17.02 -16.54
CA LEU A 6 -14.59 17.29 -17.31
C LEU A 6 -13.31 16.96 -16.55
N LEU A 7 -13.25 17.21 -15.23
CA LEU A 7 -12.14 16.83 -14.36
C LEU A 7 -11.95 15.31 -14.35
N LEU A 8 -12.99 14.54 -14.03
CA LEU A 8 -12.95 13.08 -14.01
C LEU A 8 -12.55 12.49 -15.38
N LYS A 9 -13.06 13.04 -16.48
CA LYS A 9 -12.67 12.62 -17.85
C LYS A 9 -11.23 12.97 -18.19
N GLY A 10 -10.71 14.09 -17.68
CA GLY A 10 -9.32 14.50 -17.83
C GLY A 10 -8.37 13.58 -17.07
N ILE A 11 -8.71 13.25 -15.82
CA ILE A 11 -7.97 12.31 -14.96
C ILE A 11 -7.95 10.90 -15.58
N ALA A 12 -9.10 10.41 -16.06
CA ALA A 12 -9.18 9.11 -16.72
C ALA A 12 -8.30 9.03 -17.97
N ALA A 13 -8.26 10.10 -18.78
CA ALA A 13 -7.34 10.18 -19.93
C ALA A 13 -5.87 10.19 -19.50
N ALA A 14 -5.52 10.91 -18.41
CA ALA A 14 -4.16 10.96 -17.89
C ALA A 14 -3.69 9.59 -17.38
N LYS A 15 -4.52 8.91 -16.56
CA LYS A 15 -4.28 7.55 -16.05
C LYS A 15 -4.19 6.52 -17.19
N GLY A 16 -4.95 6.71 -18.27
CA GLY A 16 -4.87 5.90 -19.49
C GLY A 16 -3.67 6.19 -20.41
N GLY A 17 -2.81 7.15 -20.07
CA GLY A 17 -1.64 7.54 -20.86
C GLY A 17 -1.93 8.49 -22.05
N ASP A 18 -3.18 8.89 -22.28
CA ASP A 18 -3.57 9.84 -23.32
C ASP A 18 -3.33 11.29 -22.84
N LYS A 19 -2.06 11.67 -22.77
CA LYS A 19 -1.60 13.00 -22.32
C LYS A 19 -2.22 14.15 -23.11
N GLU A 20 -2.38 13.99 -24.43
CA GLU A 20 -2.92 15.05 -25.28
C GLU A 20 -4.39 15.35 -24.94
N ARG A 21 -5.20 14.31 -24.79
CA ARG A 21 -6.61 14.42 -24.38
C ARG A 21 -6.74 14.89 -22.94
N ALA A 22 -5.91 14.38 -22.04
CA ALA A 22 -5.86 14.81 -20.64
C ALA A 22 -5.57 16.31 -20.54
N ARG A 23 -4.49 16.79 -21.17
CA ARG A 23 -4.15 18.22 -21.26
C ARG A 23 -5.31 19.03 -21.81
N ALA A 24 -5.95 18.60 -22.91
CA ALA A 24 -7.04 19.34 -23.54
C ALA A 24 -8.33 19.44 -22.69
N LEU A 25 -8.58 18.46 -21.82
CA LEU A 25 -9.69 18.47 -20.86
C LEU A 25 -9.32 19.28 -19.61
N LEU A 26 -8.20 18.96 -18.96
CA LEU A 26 -7.76 19.58 -17.72
C LEU A 26 -7.43 21.08 -17.90
N SER A 27 -6.94 21.49 -19.07
CA SER A 27 -6.74 22.92 -19.39
C SER A 27 -8.05 23.73 -19.37
N LYS A 28 -9.20 23.10 -19.65
CA LYS A 28 -10.52 23.75 -19.52
C LYS A 28 -10.98 23.76 -18.06
N VAL A 29 -10.70 22.68 -17.33
CA VAL A 29 -11.04 22.56 -15.92
C VAL A 29 -10.33 23.63 -15.08
N VAL A 30 -9.03 23.86 -15.28
CA VAL A 30 -8.31 24.92 -14.54
C VAL A 30 -8.72 26.36 -14.92
N LEU A 31 -9.38 26.55 -16.06
CA LEU A 31 -9.98 27.84 -16.43
C LEU A 31 -11.33 28.08 -15.74
N GLU A 32 -12.10 27.01 -15.46
CA GLU A 32 -13.40 27.09 -14.77
C GLU A 32 -13.26 26.95 -13.24
N MET A 33 -12.25 26.20 -12.77
CA MET A 33 -11.97 25.90 -11.36
C MET A 33 -10.48 26.17 -11.06
N PRO A 34 -10.04 27.44 -11.05
CA PRO A 34 -8.63 27.82 -10.87
C PRO A 34 -8.06 27.49 -9.48
N GLU A 35 -8.91 27.22 -8.49
CA GLU A 35 -8.52 26.81 -7.12
C GLU A 35 -8.47 25.28 -6.96
N SER A 36 -8.74 24.49 -8.02
CA SER A 36 -8.68 23.03 -7.96
C SER A 36 -7.23 22.53 -8.04
N GLU A 37 -6.65 22.23 -6.88
CA GLU A 37 -5.34 21.58 -6.71
C GLU A 37 -5.20 20.34 -7.61
N GLU A 38 -6.19 19.44 -7.58
CA GLU A 38 -6.22 18.21 -8.37
C GLU A 38 -6.16 18.48 -9.89
N ALA A 39 -6.91 19.47 -10.38
CA ALA A 39 -6.90 19.83 -11.80
C ALA A 39 -5.52 20.32 -12.28
N TRP A 40 -4.83 21.11 -11.44
CA TRP A 40 -3.46 21.55 -11.74
C TRP A 40 -2.44 20.43 -11.64
N TRP A 41 -2.57 19.51 -10.67
CA TRP A 41 -1.68 18.35 -10.51
C TRP A 41 -1.74 17.41 -11.72
N TRP A 42 -2.95 17.00 -12.12
CA TRP A 42 -3.09 16.13 -13.29
C TRP A 42 -2.72 16.84 -14.60
N LEU A 43 -2.88 18.17 -14.69
CA LEU A 43 -2.38 18.94 -15.82
C LEU A 43 -0.84 18.93 -15.87
N ALA A 44 -0.16 19.10 -14.74
CA ALA A 44 1.30 19.03 -14.66
C ALA A 44 1.87 17.68 -15.14
N GLN A 45 1.18 16.57 -14.81
CA GLN A 45 1.56 15.22 -15.24
C GLN A 45 1.26 14.96 -16.74
N SER A 46 0.30 15.69 -17.30
CA SER A 46 -0.15 15.57 -18.69
C SER A 46 0.63 16.45 -19.68
N VAL A 47 1.60 17.25 -19.22
CA VAL A 47 2.36 18.20 -20.05
C VAL A 47 3.84 17.84 -20.09
N ASP A 48 4.40 17.74 -21.30
CA ASP A 48 5.81 17.39 -21.51
C ASP A 48 6.78 18.60 -21.52
N ASP A 49 6.27 19.83 -21.64
CA ASP A 49 7.09 21.05 -21.55
C ASP A 49 7.44 21.37 -20.08
N PRO A 50 8.73 21.32 -19.68
CA PRO A 50 9.12 21.56 -18.29
C PRO A 50 8.65 22.91 -17.75
N ARG A 51 8.60 23.96 -18.58
CA ARG A 51 8.15 25.30 -18.14
C ARG A 51 6.67 25.35 -17.78
N GLN A 52 5.86 24.58 -18.49
CA GLN A 52 4.44 24.45 -18.20
C GLN A 52 4.22 23.60 -16.94
N ARG A 53 5.03 22.55 -16.72
CA ARG A 53 5.00 21.80 -15.45
C ARG A 53 5.40 22.66 -14.25
N GLU A 54 6.46 23.47 -14.37
CA GLU A 54 6.87 24.43 -13.34
C GLU A 54 5.73 25.41 -13.01
N PHE A 55 5.07 25.96 -14.02
CA PHE A 55 3.92 26.85 -13.84
C PHE A 55 2.76 26.17 -13.11
N CYS A 56 2.40 24.94 -13.50
CA CYS A 56 1.37 24.17 -12.79
C CYS A 56 1.79 23.87 -11.34
N ALA A 57 3.04 23.46 -11.09
CA ALA A 57 3.55 23.23 -9.74
C ALA A 57 3.54 24.50 -8.87
N GLN A 58 3.84 25.66 -9.45
CA GLN A 58 3.70 26.94 -8.76
C GLN A 58 2.24 27.24 -8.40
N LYS A 59 1.28 27.01 -9.31
CA LYS A 59 -0.15 27.17 -9.01
C LYS A 59 -0.66 26.24 -7.92
N ILE A 60 -0.18 25.00 -7.90
CA ILE A 60 -0.49 24.06 -6.83
C ILE A 60 0.01 24.59 -5.47
N LEU A 61 1.22 25.15 -5.40
CA LEU A 61 1.77 25.70 -4.15
C LEU A 61 1.16 27.06 -3.74
N GLU A 62 0.57 27.81 -4.67
CA GLU A 62 -0.27 28.98 -4.34
C GLU A 62 -1.58 28.56 -3.66
N ILE A 63 -2.16 27.42 -4.05
CA ILE A 63 -3.41 26.87 -3.47
C ILE A 63 -3.12 26.14 -2.16
N ASN A 64 -2.14 25.23 -2.18
CA ASN A 64 -1.74 24.38 -1.07
C ASN A 64 -0.21 24.42 -0.89
N PRO A 65 0.30 25.30 0.00
CA PRO A 65 1.73 25.41 0.30
C PRO A 65 2.35 24.13 0.89
N HIS A 66 1.56 23.12 1.28
CA HIS A 66 2.02 21.88 1.87
C HIS A 66 2.18 20.74 0.85
N HIS A 67 1.56 20.79 -0.33
CA HIS A 67 1.60 19.74 -1.35
C HIS A 67 3.04 19.29 -1.69
N ARG A 68 3.38 18.04 -1.32
CA ARG A 68 4.74 17.49 -1.42
C ARG A 68 5.20 17.32 -2.88
N GLY A 69 4.38 16.65 -3.71
CA GLY A 69 4.68 16.44 -5.14
C GLY A 69 4.94 17.71 -5.95
N ALA A 70 4.26 18.83 -5.67
CA ALA A 70 4.54 20.10 -6.35
C ALA A 70 5.90 20.71 -5.96
N LYS A 71 6.36 20.52 -4.71
CA LYS A 71 7.72 20.90 -4.29
C LYS A 71 8.77 20.07 -5.02
N GLU A 72 8.53 18.77 -5.16
CA GLU A 72 9.41 17.84 -5.88
C GLU A 72 9.52 18.20 -7.38
N LEU A 73 8.39 18.55 -8.03
CA LEU A 73 8.37 19.00 -9.44
C LEU A 73 9.25 20.24 -9.67
N LEU A 74 9.30 21.19 -8.72
CA LEU A 74 10.16 22.38 -8.81
C LEU A 74 11.63 22.07 -8.50
N GLN A 75 11.91 21.20 -7.52
CA GLN A 75 13.27 20.77 -7.18
C GLN A 75 13.93 20.05 -8.38
N GLY A 76 13.26 19.06 -8.96
CA GLY A 76 13.79 18.30 -10.10
C GLY A 76 14.00 19.13 -11.38
N THR A 77 13.35 20.30 -11.52
CA THR A 77 13.56 21.18 -12.69
C THR A 77 14.70 22.18 -12.46
N THR A 78 14.98 22.55 -11.20
CA THR A 78 16.12 23.41 -10.82
C THR A 78 17.47 22.79 -11.20
N GLU A 79 17.64 21.48 -10.96
CA GLU A 79 18.86 20.74 -11.33
C GLU A 79 19.10 20.71 -12.85
N SER A 80 18.02 20.53 -13.63
CA SER A 80 18.08 20.49 -15.10
C SER A 80 18.50 21.85 -15.72
N SER A 81 18.08 22.95 -15.09
CA SER A 81 18.47 24.32 -15.49
C SER A 81 19.94 24.63 -15.19
N GLN A 82 20.47 24.16 -14.05
CA GLN A 82 21.89 24.33 -13.68
C GLN A 82 22.83 23.49 -14.56
N GLN A 83 22.44 22.26 -14.92
CA GLN A 83 23.17 21.43 -15.88
C GLN A 83 23.30 22.12 -17.26
N SER A 84 22.27 22.85 -17.68
CA SER A 84 22.18 23.53 -18.98
C SER A 84 23.02 24.81 -19.05
N THR A 85 23.22 25.50 -17.92
CA THR A 85 24.03 26.74 -17.86
C THR A 85 25.52 26.45 -17.63
N SER A 86 25.85 25.42 -16.84
CA SER A 86 27.25 24.99 -16.61
C SER A 86 27.96 24.57 -17.91
N ARG A 87 27.26 23.83 -18.80
CA ARG A 87 27.82 23.37 -20.08
C ARG A 87 28.04 24.47 -21.13
N ALA A 88 27.57 25.70 -20.88
CA ALA A 88 27.80 26.85 -21.77
C ALA A 88 29.06 27.66 -21.43
N ALA A 89 29.69 27.43 -20.26
CA ALA A 89 30.73 28.31 -19.72
C ALA A 89 32.18 27.91 -20.04
N ILE A 90 32.43 26.76 -20.70
CA ILE A 90 33.79 26.28 -21.01
C ILE A 90 33.98 26.13 -22.53
N ALA A 91 34.10 27.28 -23.21
CA ALA A 91 34.55 27.36 -24.60
C ALA A 91 35.79 28.28 -24.70
N PRO A 92 36.98 27.77 -25.06
CA PRO A 92 38.18 28.59 -25.17
C PRO A 92 38.12 29.51 -26.39
N LYS A 93 38.31 30.80 -26.11
CA LYS A 93 38.32 31.93 -27.05
C LYS A 93 39.42 31.79 -28.13
N LYS A 94 39.06 31.91 -29.41
CA LYS A 94 40.01 32.21 -30.51
C LYS A 94 39.47 33.35 -31.40
N PRO A 95 40.29 34.31 -31.90
CA PRO A 95 39.77 35.60 -32.36
C PRO A 95 39.53 35.72 -33.87
N ALA A 96 38.58 36.60 -34.21
CA ALA A 96 38.51 37.55 -35.34
C ALA A 96 38.65 37.06 -36.82
N ALA A 97 37.55 37.21 -37.57
CA ALA A 97 37.43 37.77 -38.95
C ALA A 97 35.99 37.53 -39.46
N GLN A 98 35.00 38.37 -39.16
CA GLN A 98 34.58 39.55 -39.96
C GLN A 98 34.28 39.31 -41.46
N THR A 99 32.97 39.30 -41.75
CA THR A 99 32.24 40.01 -42.83
C THR A 99 32.20 39.54 -44.30
N SER A 100 30.95 39.61 -44.80
CA SER A 100 30.48 39.98 -46.15
C SER A 100 30.61 39.01 -47.36
N ALA A 101 29.51 38.27 -47.54
CA ALA A 101 28.57 38.42 -48.67
C ALA A 101 28.83 37.77 -50.05
N SER A 102 27.70 37.26 -50.59
CA SER A 102 27.39 37.02 -52.01
C SER A 102 28.02 35.81 -52.72
N ALA A 103 27.18 34.79 -52.99
CA ALA A 103 26.89 34.35 -54.37
C ALA A 103 25.82 33.24 -54.43
N ARG A 104 24.63 33.62 -54.87
CA ARG A 104 23.51 32.78 -55.30
C ARG A 104 23.88 31.76 -56.39
N LYS A 105 23.75 30.44 -56.13
CA LYS A 105 23.17 29.46 -57.10
C LYS A 105 23.00 28.05 -56.51
N ARG A 106 21.78 27.51 -56.62
CA ARG A 106 21.50 26.06 -56.73
C ARG A 106 21.48 25.72 -58.21
N PRO A 107 22.15 24.65 -58.67
CA PRO A 107 21.38 23.54 -59.23
C PRO A 107 21.92 22.14 -58.83
N GLN A 108 21.19 21.13 -59.30
CA GLN A 108 21.16 19.73 -58.91
C GLN A 108 22.45 18.90 -59.14
N SER A 109 22.62 17.88 -58.28
CA SER A 109 23.24 16.52 -58.43
C SER A 109 23.80 16.09 -59.82
N PRO A 110 24.83 15.19 -59.92
CA PRO A 110 24.85 13.84 -59.31
C PRO A 110 26.27 13.31 -58.91
N PRO A 111 26.63 11.99 -58.96
CA PRO A 111 26.44 11.02 -57.87
C PRO A 111 27.71 10.27 -57.40
N LYS A 112 27.71 9.72 -56.17
CA LYS A 112 28.59 8.67 -55.57
C LYS A 112 28.20 8.54 -54.07
N LYS A 113 28.27 7.41 -53.35
CA LYS A 113 28.83 6.05 -53.52
C LYS A 113 27.91 5.01 -52.82
N LYS A 114 28.14 3.72 -53.10
CA LYS A 114 27.50 2.58 -52.42
C LYS A 114 28.03 2.41 -50.98
N THR A 115 27.15 2.17 -50.01
CA THR A 115 27.45 1.38 -48.79
C THR A 115 26.19 0.73 -48.21
N ALA A 116 26.18 -0.61 -48.27
CA ALA A 116 25.70 -1.56 -47.27
C ALA A 116 24.39 -1.28 -46.49
N ARG A 117 23.33 -2.00 -46.87
CA ARG A 117 22.13 -2.24 -46.06
C ARG A 117 22.32 -3.55 -45.26
N PRO A 118 22.17 -3.57 -43.92
CA PRO A 118 22.14 -4.83 -43.18
C PRO A 118 20.89 -5.64 -43.56
N ARG A 119 21.06 -6.95 -43.72
CA ARG A 119 19.99 -7.88 -44.09
C ARG A 119 19.06 -8.13 -42.89
N SER A 120 17.76 -8.20 -43.15
CA SER A 120 16.79 -8.79 -42.23
C SER A 120 17.09 -10.27 -42.02
N ALA A 121 17.43 -10.69 -40.80
CA ALA A 121 17.59 -12.09 -40.45
C ALA A 121 16.22 -12.77 -40.31
N ARG A 122 15.86 -13.60 -41.30
CA ARG A 122 14.61 -14.35 -41.38
C ARG A 122 14.74 -15.65 -40.59
N THR A 123 14.68 -15.58 -39.26
CA THR A 123 14.58 -16.75 -38.37
C THR A 123 13.25 -16.72 -37.62
N SER A 124 12.18 -17.03 -38.35
CA SER A 124 10.81 -17.11 -37.85
C SER A 124 10.22 -18.47 -38.21
N ARG A 125 9.35 -19.01 -37.34
CA ARG A 125 8.65 -20.30 -37.41
C ARG A 125 9.44 -21.54 -36.95
N GLN A 126 10.63 -21.86 -37.46
CA GLN A 126 11.31 -23.12 -37.09
C GLN A 126 11.66 -23.20 -35.58
N THR A 127 12.21 -22.13 -35.00
CA THR A 127 12.50 -22.06 -33.55
C THR A 127 11.25 -22.14 -32.69
N VAL A 128 10.13 -21.54 -33.16
CA VAL A 128 8.84 -21.55 -32.45
C VAL A 128 8.25 -22.95 -32.40
N ILE A 129 8.33 -23.71 -33.51
CA ILE A 129 7.84 -25.09 -33.58
C ILE A 129 8.63 -26.01 -32.63
N LEU A 130 9.96 -25.84 -32.55
CA LEU A 130 10.79 -26.63 -31.62
C LEU A 130 10.49 -26.32 -30.15
N VAL A 131 10.26 -25.06 -29.79
CA VAL A 131 9.87 -24.67 -28.42
C VAL A 131 8.49 -25.23 -28.05
N LEU A 132 7.51 -25.19 -28.97
CA LEU A 132 6.18 -25.76 -28.73
C LEU A 132 6.23 -27.29 -28.58
N LEU A 133 7.05 -28.00 -29.35
CA LEU A 133 7.27 -29.44 -29.20
C LEU A 133 7.92 -29.80 -27.85
N ALA A 134 8.94 -29.04 -27.43
CA ALA A 134 9.57 -29.24 -26.13
C ALA A 134 8.58 -29.01 -24.98
N PHE A 135 7.75 -27.97 -25.07
CA PHE A 135 6.71 -27.68 -24.08
C PHE A 135 5.62 -28.76 -24.02
N ALA A 136 5.19 -29.31 -25.16
CA ALA A 136 4.24 -30.42 -25.19
C ALA A 136 4.79 -31.69 -24.52
N VAL A 137 6.05 -32.04 -24.77
CA VAL A 137 6.71 -33.18 -24.10
C VAL A 137 6.84 -32.94 -22.59
N PHE A 138 7.17 -31.71 -22.18
CA PHE A 138 7.27 -31.33 -20.77
C PHE A 138 5.93 -31.46 -20.03
N LEU A 139 4.81 -31.05 -20.65
CA LEU A 139 3.47 -31.24 -20.09
C LEU A 139 3.10 -32.73 -19.93
N VAL A 140 3.48 -33.60 -20.87
CA VAL A 140 3.25 -35.04 -20.75
C VAL A 140 4.06 -35.64 -19.59
N PHE A 141 5.31 -35.19 -19.40
CA PHE A 141 6.13 -35.62 -18.26
C PHE A 141 5.57 -35.14 -16.91
N ILE A 142 5.12 -33.89 -16.80
CA ILE A 142 4.48 -33.37 -15.57
C ILE A 142 3.17 -34.11 -15.29
N GLY A 143 2.32 -34.30 -16.31
CA GLY A 143 1.06 -35.03 -16.17
C GLY A 143 1.27 -36.48 -15.73
N GLY A 144 2.25 -37.18 -16.32
CA GLY A 144 2.62 -38.53 -15.93
C GLY A 144 3.17 -38.63 -14.50
N ALA A 145 4.04 -37.70 -14.11
CA ALA A 145 4.59 -37.66 -12.75
C ALA A 145 3.51 -37.35 -11.70
N GLY A 146 2.60 -36.40 -11.99
CA GLY A 146 1.47 -36.09 -11.12
C GLY A 146 0.49 -37.26 -10.98
N TYR A 147 0.21 -37.97 -12.07
CA TYR A 147 -0.66 -39.16 -12.04
C TYR A 147 -0.09 -40.28 -11.15
N VAL A 148 1.20 -40.61 -11.32
CA VAL A 148 1.88 -41.64 -10.49
C VAL A 148 1.92 -41.23 -9.01
N PHE A 149 2.10 -39.95 -8.70
CA PHE A 149 2.08 -39.44 -7.33
C PHE A 149 0.68 -39.54 -6.68
N LEU A 150 -0.38 -39.21 -7.42
CA LEU A 150 -1.77 -39.31 -6.96
C LEU A 150 -2.23 -40.76 -6.72
N ASP A 151 -1.77 -41.69 -7.55
CA ASP A 151 -2.08 -43.12 -7.42
C ASP A 151 -1.33 -43.76 -6.23
N THR A 152 -0.03 -43.48 -6.10
CA THR A 152 0.83 -44.03 -5.02
C THR A 152 0.42 -43.59 -3.62
N THR A 153 -0.18 -42.39 -3.49
CA THR A 153 -0.56 -41.81 -2.18
C THR A 153 -1.97 -42.21 -1.71
N GLY A 154 -2.73 -42.97 -2.52
CA GLY A 154 -4.08 -43.43 -2.16
C GLY A 154 -5.14 -42.32 -2.07
N TYR A 155 -4.82 -41.09 -2.47
CA TYR A 155 -5.66 -39.90 -2.29
C TYR A 155 -7.02 -40.02 -2.99
N LEU A 156 -7.09 -40.77 -4.10
CA LEU A 156 -8.34 -41.07 -4.82
C LEU A 156 -9.34 -41.88 -3.97
N GLY A 157 -8.89 -42.68 -3.01
CA GLY A 157 -9.77 -43.39 -2.08
C GLY A 157 -10.46 -42.47 -1.09
N GLN A 158 -9.82 -41.35 -0.73
CA GLN A 158 -10.33 -40.40 0.26
C GLN A 158 -11.40 -39.46 -0.31
N VAL A 159 -11.31 -39.11 -1.61
CA VAL A 159 -12.30 -38.27 -2.30
C VAL A 159 -13.56 -39.03 -2.75
N LEU A 160 -13.50 -40.36 -2.91
CA LEU A 160 -14.65 -41.17 -3.34
C LEU A 160 -15.54 -41.70 -2.21
N ASN A 161 -15.17 -41.43 -0.94
CA ASN A 161 -15.99 -41.59 0.27
C ASN A 161 -16.95 -42.80 0.29
N ILE A 162 -16.41 -44.00 0.04
CA ILE A 162 -17.16 -45.25 0.19
C ILE A 162 -17.28 -45.55 1.69
N ALA A 163 -18.30 -44.97 2.32
CA ALA A 163 -18.54 -45.09 3.74
C ALA A 163 -18.79 -46.54 4.18
N SER A 164 -18.03 -47.00 5.17
CA SER A 164 -18.37 -48.16 5.99
C SER A 164 -18.70 -47.64 7.39
N PRO A 165 -19.92 -47.86 7.92
CA PRO A 165 -20.26 -47.47 9.28
C PRO A 165 -19.83 -48.57 10.26
N ASP A 166 -19.17 -48.22 11.37
CA ASP A 166 -19.24 -49.06 12.56
C ASP A 166 -19.10 -48.32 13.92
N VAL A 167 -19.75 -48.94 14.90
CA VAL A 167 -20.14 -48.58 16.28
C VAL A 167 -19.31 -47.64 17.19
N SER A 168 -20.05 -46.75 17.87
CA SER A 168 -19.93 -46.35 19.31
C SER A 168 -20.25 -47.56 20.25
N PRO A 169 -19.98 -47.61 21.59
CA PRO A 169 -20.00 -46.47 22.55
C PRO A 169 -19.05 -46.55 23.78
N THR A 170 -19.06 -45.53 24.66
CA THR A 170 -18.78 -45.71 26.11
C THR A 170 -19.51 -44.66 26.98
N THR A 171 -20.00 -45.12 28.14
CA THR A 171 -20.86 -44.45 29.14
C THR A 171 -20.07 -43.62 30.18
N PRO A 172 -20.64 -42.57 30.82
CA PRO A 172 -19.99 -41.85 31.93
C PRO A 172 -20.29 -42.45 33.32
N THR A 173 -19.32 -42.37 34.24
CA THR A 173 -19.49 -42.79 35.66
C THR A 173 -18.71 -41.91 36.64
N LEU A 174 -19.39 -41.46 37.70
CA LEU A 174 -18.88 -41.05 39.02
C LEU A 174 -19.69 -41.87 40.06
N PRO A 175 -19.22 -42.19 41.30
CA PRO A 175 -18.92 -41.13 42.28
C PRO A 175 -17.97 -41.46 43.48
N ASN A 176 -17.78 -40.44 44.34
CA ASN A 176 -17.54 -40.46 45.80
C ASN A 176 -16.22 -40.99 46.41
N THR A 177 -15.63 -40.15 47.27
CA THR A 177 -14.95 -40.55 48.53
C THR A 177 -15.10 -39.39 49.53
N ALA A 178 -15.29 -39.70 50.82
CA ALA A 178 -15.51 -38.74 51.92
C ALA A 178 -14.56 -39.02 53.10
N THR A 179 -14.68 -38.24 54.19
CA THR A 179 -14.01 -38.35 55.53
C THR A 179 -12.95 -37.27 55.79
N ALA A 180 -12.83 -36.59 56.94
CA ALA A 180 -13.76 -36.21 58.03
C ALA A 180 -13.04 -35.25 59.02
N THR A 181 -13.78 -34.72 60.01
CA THR A 181 -13.38 -34.39 61.41
C THR A 181 -13.54 -32.91 61.83
N THR A 182 -13.97 -32.74 63.08
CA THR A 182 -14.70 -31.59 63.64
C THR A 182 -13.87 -30.75 64.64
N GLU A 183 -13.99 -29.42 64.54
CA GLU A 183 -14.02 -28.37 65.59
C GLU A 183 -14.64 -27.07 64.98
N GLY A 184 -15.08 -26.02 65.69
CA GLY A 184 -15.04 -25.81 67.14
C GLY A 184 -15.74 -24.55 67.72
N VAL A 185 -15.69 -24.45 69.05
CA VAL A 185 -16.14 -23.39 69.99
C VAL A 185 -16.46 -21.95 69.48
N SER A 186 -17.76 -21.64 69.52
CA SER A 186 -18.47 -20.47 70.14
C SER A 186 -17.78 -19.12 70.50
N LEU A 187 -18.38 -18.03 69.98
CA LEU A 187 -18.70 -16.70 70.57
C LEU A 187 -17.68 -15.90 71.44
N SER A 188 -17.41 -14.65 71.02
CA SER A 188 -17.75 -13.39 71.76
C SER A 188 -16.77 -12.23 71.52
N SER A 189 -17.25 -11.10 71.01
CA SER A 189 -17.01 -9.73 71.54
C SER A 189 -17.42 -8.65 70.53
N ILE A 190 -18.55 -7.97 70.78
CA ILE A 190 -18.95 -6.74 70.10
C ILE A 190 -19.08 -5.65 71.18
N PRO A 191 -18.34 -4.52 71.10
CA PRO A 191 -18.50 -3.44 72.06
C PRO A 191 -19.72 -2.57 71.71
N THR A 192 -20.72 -2.57 72.59
CA THR A 192 -21.86 -1.66 72.57
C THR A 192 -21.45 -0.22 72.86
N TRP A 193 -21.88 0.73 72.03
CA TRP A 193 -21.89 2.16 72.37
C TRP A 193 -23.24 2.79 71.98
N THR A 194 -23.94 3.35 72.96
CA THR A 194 -25.14 4.19 72.79
C THR A 194 -24.99 5.44 73.65
N PRO A 195 -24.66 6.59 73.04
CA PRO A 195 -25.49 7.80 73.14
C PRO A 195 -25.54 8.57 71.79
N THR A 196 -26.44 9.51 71.49
CA THR A 196 -27.66 10.04 72.15
C THR A 196 -28.53 10.69 71.06
N PRO A 197 -29.87 10.86 71.21
CA PRO A 197 -30.68 11.50 70.18
C PRO A 197 -30.36 13.00 70.03
N SER A 198 -29.73 13.36 68.91
CA SER A 198 -29.61 14.75 68.45
C SER A 198 -30.75 15.07 67.48
N LEU A 199 -31.28 16.30 67.54
CA LEU A 199 -32.44 16.70 66.74
C LEU A 199 -32.11 16.72 65.24
N THR A 200 -32.94 16.03 64.48
CA THR A 200 -32.86 15.87 63.02
C THR A 200 -32.92 17.21 62.29
N PRO A 201 -31.89 17.62 61.53
CA PRO A 201 -32.06 18.63 60.50
C PRO A 201 -32.98 18.06 59.40
N LEU A 202 -33.94 18.86 58.93
CA LEU A 202 -34.88 18.47 57.88
C LEU A 202 -34.12 17.89 56.66
N PRO A 203 -34.55 16.76 56.07
CA PRO A 203 -33.92 16.26 54.86
C PRO A 203 -34.03 17.33 53.77
N ALA A 204 -32.87 17.78 53.27
CA ALA A 204 -32.84 18.56 52.04
C ALA A 204 -33.54 17.75 50.95
N THR A 205 -34.52 18.34 50.27
CA THR A 205 -35.18 17.74 49.12
C THR A 205 -34.10 17.23 48.17
N PRO A 206 -34.07 15.93 47.81
CA PRO A 206 -33.12 15.47 46.81
C PRO A 206 -33.42 16.22 45.51
N SER A 207 -32.49 17.10 45.13
CA SER A 207 -32.48 17.67 43.78
C SER A 207 -32.55 16.50 42.79
N PRO A 208 -33.35 16.58 41.72
CA PRO A 208 -33.55 15.44 40.84
C PRO A 208 -32.20 15.00 40.27
N THR A 209 -31.70 13.87 40.75
CA THR A 209 -30.58 13.17 40.12
C THR A 209 -30.97 12.96 38.67
N THR A 210 -30.25 13.60 37.75
CA THR A 210 -30.38 13.30 36.34
C THR A 210 -29.92 11.87 36.14
N THR A 211 -30.88 10.94 36.15
CA THR A 211 -30.68 9.60 35.64
C THR A 211 -30.15 9.75 34.23
N HIS A 212 -28.84 9.51 34.07
CA HIS A 212 -28.27 9.34 32.75
C HIS A 212 -28.89 8.08 32.17
N THR A 213 -29.97 8.24 31.42
CA THR A 213 -30.39 7.26 30.43
C THR A 213 -29.14 6.91 29.64
N PRO A 214 -28.69 5.64 29.61
CA PRO A 214 -27.56 5.28 28.78
C PRO A 214 -27.93 5.67 27.36
N MET A 215 -27.22 6.67 26.83
CA MET A 215 -27.35 7.06 25.43
C MET A 215 -27.16 5.78 24.60
N PRO A 216 -27.98 5.51 23.57
CA PRO A 216 -27.82 4.31 22.77
C PRO A 216 -26.35 4.20 22.35
N ILE A 217 -25.76 3.03 22.64
CA ILE A 217 -24.38 2.71 22.29
C ILE A 217 -24.20 3.06 20.81
N GLY A 218 -23.06 3.71 20.51
CA GLY A 218 -22.91 4.54 19.32
C GLY A 218 -23.29 3.86 18.00
N SER A 219 -23.57 4.71 17.01
CA SER A 219 -23.80 4.30 15.62
C SER A 219 -22.84 3.16 15.24
N PRO A 220 -23.34 2.03 14.71
CA PRO A 220 -22.49 0.86 14.49
C PRO A 220 -21.30 1.25 13.61
N THR A 221 -20.10 0.82 14.00
CA THR A 221 -18.91 0.95 13.16
C THR A 221 -19.26 0.39 11.78
N PRO A 222 -19.17 1.19 10.70
CA PRO A 222 -19.67 0.76 9.42
C PRO A 222 -18.90 -0.47 8.95
N ILE A 223 -19.63 -1.54 8.61
CA ILE A 223 -19.07 -2.82 8.20
C ILE A 223 -18.72 -2.72 6.72
N PRO A 224 -17.51 -3.13 6.29
CA PRO A 224 -17.13 -3.08 4.89
C PRO A 224 -18.05 -3.97 4.04
N PRO A 225 -18.62 -3.47 2.92
CA PRO A 225 -19.44 -4.27 2.02
C PRO A 225 -18.55 -5.22 1.22
N THR A 226 -18.95 -6.49 1.06
CA THR A 226 -18.20 -7.48 0.27
C THR A 226 -17.93 -6.97 -1.15
N PRO A 227 -16.67 -7.01 -1.64
CA PRO A 227 -16.36 -6.54 -2.99
C PRO A 227 -17.02 -7.42 -4.05
N SER A 228 -17.47 -6.81 -5.16
CA SER A 228 -18.12 -7.54 -6.27
C SER A 228 -17.13 -8.30 -7.17
N GLU A 229 -15.88 -7.85 -7.22
CA GLU A 229 -14.78 -8.47 -7.97
C GLU A 229 -13.47 -8.20 -7.22
N PHE A 230 -12.52 -9.13 -7.31
CA PHE A 230 -11.18 -8.99 -6.74
C PHE A 230 -10.17 -8.56 -7.81
N PRO A 231 -9.13 -7.79 -7.45
CA PRO A 231 -8.12 -7.36 -8.40
C PRO A 231 -7.29 -8.53 -8.95
N LEU A 232 -6.85 -8.40 -10.20
CA LEU A 232 -5.86 -9.31 -10.79
C LEU A 232 -4.46 -9.00 -10.25
N ILE A 233 -3.71 -10.02 -9.82
CA ILE A 233 -2.31 -9.87 -9.38
C ILE A 233 -1.39 -9.31 -10.47
N SER A 234 -1.75 -9.43 -11.74
CA SER A 234 -1.02 -8.85 -12.87
C SER A 234 -1.16 -7.33 -13.00
N ALA A 235 -2.10 -6.71 -12.27
CA ALA A 235 -2.23 -5.26 -12.16
C ALA A 235 -1.34 -4.67 -11.04
N ALA A 236 -0.64 -5.50 -10.26
CA ALA A 236 0.17 -5.07 -9.14
C ALA A 236 1.36 -4.20 -9.58
N GLN A 237 1.41 -2.97 -9.04
CA GLN A 237 2.53 -2.06 -9.27
C GLN A 237 3.73 -2.47 -8.40
N PRO A 238 4.95 -2.54 -8.93
CA PRO A 238 6.13 -2.86 -8.14
C PRO A 238 6.45 -1.72 -7.16
N VAL A 239 6.68 -2.07 -5.90
CA VAL A 239 6.98 -1.12 -4.81
C VAL A 239 8.16 -1.65 -4.00
N THR A 240 9.17 -0.83 -3.76
CA THR A 240 10.30 -1.23 -2.92
C THR A 240 9.93 -1.14 -1.44
N LEU A 241 10.08 -2.24 -0.70
CA LEU A 241 9.68 -2.35 0.71
C LEU A 241 10.28 -1.27 1.64
N ASN A 242 11.53 -0.85 1.39
CA ASN A 242 12.18 0.17 2.21
C ASN A 242 11.65 1.59 1.99
N ASP A 243 11.07 1.85 0.82
CA ASP A 243 10.60 3.16 0.39
C ASP A 243 9.08 3.29 0.57
N GLY A 244 8.35 2.18 0.40
CA GLY A 244 6.89 2.14 0.40
C GLY A 244 6.29 2.74 -0.87
N THR A 245 4.96 2.89 -0.90
CA THR A 245 4.24 3.50 -2.04
C THR A 245 4.58 4.97 -2.26
N GLY A 246 5.09 5.66 -1.22
CA GLY A 246 4.99 7.11 -1.12
C GLY A 246 3.53 7.56 -1.06
N PHE A 247 3.28 8.82 -1.41
CA PHE A 247 1.94 9.41 -1.36
C PHE A 247 0.98 8.71 -2.32
N LEU A 248 -0.18 8.30 -1.81
CA LEU A 248 -1.19 7.50 -2.50
C LEU A 248 -2.60 7.99 -2.15
N THR A 249 -3.37 8.40 -3.15
CA THR A 249 -4.82 8.64 -2.99
C THR A 249 -5.60 7.36 -3.30
N LEU A 250 -6.27 6.80 -2.28
CA LEU A 250 -7.17 5.67 -2.40
C LEU A 250 -8.56 6.14 -2.81
N PHE A 251 -8.92 5.94 -4.08
CA PHE A 251 -10.22 6.36 -4.61
C PHE A 251 -11.35 5.40 -4.19
N PRO A 252 -12.58 5.91 -3.96
CA PRO A 252 -13.78 5.13 -3.68
C PRO A 252 -14.00 3.96 -4.65
N ASP A 253 -14.49 2.84 -4.12
CA ASP A 253 -14.83 1.61 -4.86
C ASP A 253 -13.70 1.06 -5.77
N SER A 254 -12.45 1.39 -5.47
CA SER A 254 -11.29 0.97 -6.26
C SER A 254 -10.27 0.19 -5.41
N PHE A 255 -9.55 -0.72 -6.09
CA PHE A 255 -8.39 -1.40 -5.52
C PHE A 255 -7.11 -0.76 -6.08
N SER A 256 -6.21 -0.36 -5.18
CA SER A 256 -4.82 -0.04 -5.50
C SER A 256 -3.97 -1.27 -5.19
N VAL A 257 -3.35 -1.86 -6.22
CA VAL A 257 -2.70 -3.18 -6.15
C VAL A 257 -1.19 -3.03 -6.24
N PHE A 258 -0.47 -3.67 -5.33
CA PHE A 258 0.97 -3.52 -5.16
C PHE A 258 1.67 -4.86 -5.02
N ARG A 259 2.87 -4.95 -5.61
CA ARG A 259 3.83 -6.04 -5.41
C ARG A 259 5.02 -5.43 -4.69
N PHE A 260 5.00 -5.55 -3.37
CA PHE A 260 6.08 -5.09 -2.50
C PHE A 260 7.26 -6.05 -2.61
N GLU A 261 8.43 -5.56 -2.97
CA GLU A 261 9.64 -6.37 -3.17
C GLU A 261 10.87 -5.78 -2.44
N PRO A 262 11.79 -6.64 -1.98
CA PRO A 262 13.11 -6.22 -1.54
C PRO A 262 13.94 -5.59 -2.67
N ARG A 263 14.85 -4.68 -2.31
CA ARG A 263 15.90 -4.15 -3.21
C ARG A 263 16.88 -5.23 -3.68
N GLU A 264 17.05 -6.28 -2.89
CA GLU A 264 17.96 -7.40 -3.13
C GLU A 264 17.20 -8.71 -2.89
N SER A 265 17.29 -9.67 -3.82
CA SER A 265 16.62 -10.96 -3.68
C SER A 265 17.06 -11.68 -2.41
N LEU A 266 16.08 -12.06 -1.58
CA LEU A 266 16.31 -12.84 -0.38
C LEU A 266 16.17 -14.34 -0.68
N ASP A 267 16.64 -15.19 0.25
CA ASP A 267 16.42 -16.64 0.23
C ASP A 267 15.89 -17.04 1.61
N ILE A 268 14.61 -16.78 1.84
CA ILE A 268 13.94 -16.89 3.14
C ILE A 268 13.60 -18.35 3.44
N GLN A 269 14.02 -18.81 4.61
CA GLN A 269 13.66 -20.11 5.18
C GLN A 269 12.39 -20.05 6.02
N SER A 270 12.21 -18.99 6.83
CA SER A 270 10.99 -18.75 7.62
C SER A 270 10.80 -17.28 7.95
N VAL A 271 9.57 -16.87 8.22
CA VAL A 271 9.21 -15.48 8.57
C VAL A 271 8.65 -15.44 9.98
N ALA A 272 9.29 -14.66 10.86
CA ALA A 272 8.94 -14.57 12.26
C ALA A 272 7.85 -13.53 12.55
N THR A 273 7.85 -12.41 11.82
CA THR A 273 6.86 -11.33 11.97
C THR A 273 6.53 -10.70 10.62
N LEU A 274 5.32 -10.16 10.48
CA LEU A 274 4.93 -9.27 9.38
C LEU A 274 4.04 -8.17 9.96
N THR A 275 4.31 -6.93 9.58
CA THR A 275 3.53 -5.75 9.98
C THR A 275 3.27 -4.90 8.76
N PHE A 276 2.01 -4.53 8.55
CA PHE A 276 1.59 -3.56 7.54
C PHE A 276 1.55 -2.15 8.16
N HIS A 277 2.18 -1.19 7.49
CA HIS A 277 2.22 0.21 7.92
C HIS A 277 1.31 1.05 7.04
N LEU A 278 0.32 1.71 7.63
CA LEU A 278 -0.58 2.65 6.95
C LEU A 278 -0.35 4.04 7.54
N LEU A 279 0.47 4.87 6.88
CA LEU A 279 0.93 6.14 7.42
C LEU A 279 0.18 7.32 6.80
N ASN A 280 -0.26 8.25 7.63
CA ASN A 280 -0.87 9.52 7.24
C ASN A 280 -0.63 10.55 8.36
N SER A 281 -0.27 11.78 7.97
CA SER A 281 -0.10 12.91 8.87
C SER A 281 -1.43 13.48 9.39
N GLU A 282 -2.53 13.29 8.65
CA GLU A 282 -3.86 13.81 8.99
C GLU A 282 -4.87 12.67 9.17
N PHE A 283 -5.14 12.29 10.42
CA PHE A 283 -6.04 11.18 10.73
C PHE A 283 -7.50 11.46 10.38
N THR A 284 -7.93 11.04 9.19
CA THR A 284 -9.35 10.98 8.83
C THR A 284 -10.03 9.80 9.51
N GLN A 285 -11.26 10.03 10.01
CA GLN A 285 -12.13 9.00 10.60
C GLN A 285 -13.59 9.22 10.14
N PRO A 286 -14.38 8.15 9.94
CA PRO A 286 -14.00 6.73 10.05
C PRO A 286 -13.07 6.29 8.91
N LEU A 287 -12.13 5.39 9.21
CA LEU A 287 -11.24 4.83 8.19
C LEU A 287 -11.99 3.75 7.40
N THR A 288 -12.25 4.00 6.12
CA THR A 288 -12.95 3.08 5.21
C THR A 288 -11.98 2.33 4.29
N VAL A 289 -10.83 1.93 4.82
CA VAL A 289 -9.80 1.17 4.10
C VAL A 289 -9.80 -0.29 4.55
N GLU A 290 -9.75 -1.20 3.61
CA GLU A 290 -9.41 -2.62 3.82
C GLU A 290 -8.07 -2.93 3.15
N LEU A 291 -7.26 -3.74 3.82
CA LEU A 291 -6.11 -4.41 3.22
C LEU A 291 -6.55 -5.80 2.74
N TYR A 292 -6.09 -6.20 1.57
CA TYR A 292 -6.19 -7.57 1.07
C TYR A 292 -4.79 -8.09 0.83
N LEU A 293 -4.47 -9.27 1.36
CA LEU A 293 -3.19 -9.96 1.12
C LEU A 293 -3.42 -11.18 0.23
N TRP A 294 -2.49 -11.44 -0.67
CA TRP A 294 -2.52 -12.65 -1.49
C TRP A 294 -1.96 -13.83 -0.70
N ASN A 295 -2.81 -14.80 -0.36
CA ASN A 295 -2.38 -16.04 0.27
C ASN A 295 -1.74 -16.96 -0.78
N LEU A 296 -0.45 -17.24 -0.59
CA LEU A 296 0.40 -18.01 -1.49
C LEU A 296 0.07 -19.51 -1.53
N THR A 297 -0.60 -20.02 -0.49
CA THR A 297 -0.97 -21.44 -0.36
C THR A 297 -2.25 -21.76 -1.13
N ASN A 298 -3.27 -20.92 -0.99
CA ASN A 298 -4.59 -21.14 -1.63
C ASN A 298 -4.78 -20.33 -2.93
N ASN A 299 -3.89 -19.37 -3.24
CA ASN A 299 -3.98 -18.46 -4.39
C ASN A 299 -5.28 -17.63 -4.39
N THR A 300 -5.61 -17.05 -3.25
CA THR A 300 -6.77 -16.16 -3.08
C THR A 300 -6.43 -14.89 -2.28
N TRP A 301 -7.28 -13.89 -2.37
CA TRP A 301 -7.20 -12.66 -1.57
C TRP A 301 -7.88 -12.84 -0.21
N GLU A 302 -7.18 -12.54 0.88
CA GLU A 302 -7.73 -12.57 2.24
C GLU A 302 -7.85 -11.14 2.81
N PRO A 303 -9.02 -10.75 3.36
CA PRO A 303 -9.27 -9.41 3.89
C PRO A 303 -8.70 -9.20 5.30
N PHE A 304 -8.19 -8.00 5.54
CA PHE A 304 -7.69 -7.51 6.82
C PHE A 304 -8.26 -6.11 7.09
N GLY A 305 -8.92 -5.97 8.23
CA GLY A 305 -9.26 -4.65 8.77
C GLY A 305 -7.97 -3.94 9.22
N VAL A 306 -7.86 -2.65 8.91
CA VAL A 306 -6.67 -1.85 9.24
C VAL A 306 -7.03 -0.58 10.01
N HIS A 307 -6.05 -0.05 10.73
CA HIS A 307 -6.05 1.26 11.34
C HIS A 307 -4.80 2.05 10.90
N TRP A 308 -4.79 3.36 11.14
CA TRP A 308 -3.59 4.17 10.94
C TRP A 308 -2.44 3.68 11.85
N GLY A 309 -1.22 3.66 11.32
CA GLY A 309 -0.03 3.13 12.00
C GLY A 309 0.25 1.65 11.67
N ASP A 310 0.65 0.90 12.71
CA ASP A 310 1.19 -0.45 12.59
C ASP A 310 0.12 -1.54 12.76
N ASN A 311 -0.07 -2.38 11.75
CA ASN A 311 -1.08 -3.43 11.68
C ASN A 311 -0.36 -4.80 11.60
N PRO A 312 -0.19 -5.53 12.72
CA PRO A 312 0.50 -6.82 12.72
C PRO A 312 -0.32 -7.90 12.03
N ILE A 313 0.30 -8.65 11.12
CA ILE A 313 -0.32 -9.75 10.39
C ILE A 313 0.01 -11.08 11.07
N LEU A 314 -1.02 -11.78 11.50
CA LEU A 314 -0.89 -13.14 12.03
C LEU A 314 -0.61 -14.12 10.88
N THR A 315 0.20 -15.15 11.13
CA THR A 315 0.63 -16.16 10.12
C THR A 315 1.33 -15.53 8.89
N PRO A 316 2.51 -14.90 9.07
CA PRO A 316 3.21 -14.20 7.98
C PRO A 316 3.66 -15.10 6.82
N GLU A 317 3.92 -16.38 7.10
CA GLU A 317 4.37 -17.40 6.14
C GLU A 317 3.38 -17.66 5.00
N LEU A 318 2.13 -17.20 5.11
CA LEU A 318 1.12 -17.33 4.05
C LEU A 318 1.22 -16.21 2.99
N TYR A 319 1.91 -15.09 3.29
CA TYR A 319 1.83 -13.84 2.52
C TYR A 319 3.18 -13.31 2.02
N VAL A 320 4.29 -13.79 2.58
CA VAL A 320 5.65 -13.44 2.17
C VAL A 320 6.24 -14.63 1.43
N ASP A 321 6.67 -14.44 0.18
CA ASP A 321 7.33 -15.52 -0.56
C ASP A 321 8.81 -15.70 -0.16
N LYS A 322 9.45 -16.75 -0.69
CA LYS A 322 10.86 -17.06 -0.40
C LYS A 322 11.84 -15.93 -0.81
N ASP A 323 11.46 -15.08 -1.75
CA ASP A 323 12.27 -13.98 -2.26
C ASP A 323 11.99 -12.67 -1.48
N GLY A 324 11.07 -12.70 -0.52
CA GLY A 324 10.64 -11.58 0.32
C GLY A 324 9.51 -10.73 -0.28
N VAL A 325 8.89 -11.20 -1.37
CA VAL A 325 7.82 -10.46 -2.07
C VAL A 325 6.48 -10.65 -1.36
N ILE A 326 5.73 -9.55 -1.26
CA ILE A 326 4.37 -9.51 -0.72
C ILE A 326 3.45 -8.90 -1.78
N ILE A 327 2.35 -9.58 -2.10
CA ILE A 327 1.31 -9.05 -3.00
C ILE A 327 0.13 -8.59 -2.14
N ALA A 328 -0.21 -7.32 -2.24
CA ALA A 328 -1.22 -6.66 -1.43
C ALA A 328 -2.11 -5.75 -2.29
N ALA A 329 -3.36 -5.57 -1.87
CA ALA A 329 -4.25 -4.58 -2.45
C ALA A 329 -4.94 -3.76 -1.36
N LEU A 330 -5.06 -2.46 -1.56
CA LEU A 330 -5.80 -1.56 -0.67
C LEU A 330 -7.09 -1.14 -1.35
N ARG A 331 -8.19 -1.27 -0.63
CA ARG A 331 -9.53 -0.90 -1.09
C ARG A 331 -10.09 0.20 -0.20
N ASN A 332 -10.50 1.31 -0.79
CA ASN A 332 -11.37 2.27 -0.13
C ASN A 332 -12.83 1.92 -0.46
N TRP A 333 -13.60 1.55 0.55
CA TRP A 333 -15.03 1.23 0.43
C TRP A 333 -15.94 2.38 0.91
N GLY A 334 -15.34 3.52 1.28
CA GLY A 334 -16.05 4.76 1.57
C GLY A 334 -16.38 5.53 0.28
N VAL A 335 -17.05 6.68 0.46
CA VAL A 335 -17.53 7.53 -0.65
C VAL A 335 -16.58 8.66 -1.02
N ASP A 336 -15.63 9.00 -0.15
CA ASP A 336 -14.65 10.07 -0.34
C ASP A 336 -13.24 9.48 -0.57
N PRO A 337 -12.39 10.10 -1.40
CA PRO A 337 -10.98 9.71 -1.53
C PRO A 337 -10.24 9.83 -0.19
N ILE A 338 -9.31 8.90 0.06
CA ILE A 338 -8.46 8.90 1.25
C ILE A 338 -7.02 9.03 0.82
N ASP A 339 -6.35 10.09 1.22
CA ASP A 339 -4.91 10.24 1.05
C ASP A 339 -4.15 9.45 2.11
N VAL A 340 -3.05 8.83 1.67
CA VAL A 340 -2.11 8.04 2.48
C VAL A 340 -0.72 8.59 2.20
N ASP A 341 0.01 9.04 3.22
CA ASP A 341 1.35 9.62 3.07
C ASP A 341 2.37 8.59 2.56
N ASN A 342 2.28 7.37 3.11
CA ASN A 342 3.06 6.21 2.69
C ASN A 342 2.43 4.93 3.23
N THR A 343 2.62 3.83 2.52
CA THR A 343 2.31 2.50 3.04
C THR A 343 3.32 1.45 2.55
N SER A 344 3.66 0.52 3.44
CA SER A 344 4.62 -0.56 3.18
C SER A 344 4.47 -1.66 4.23
N PHE A 345 5.34 -2.66 4.18
CA PHE A 345 5.46 -3.71 5.20
C PHE A 345 6.83 -3.66 5.87
N THR A 346 6.90 -4.18 7.10
CA THR A 346 8.14 -4.70 7.69
C THR A 346 7.98 -6.16 8.08
N PHE A 347 9.06 -6.93 7.97
CA PHE A 347 9.11 -8.32 8.43
C PHE A 347 10.47 -8.67 9.03
N ALA A 348 10.48 -9.59 9.99
CA ALA A 348 11.67 -10.28 10.45
C ALA A 348 11.66 -11.71 9.88
N ALA A 349 12.78 -12.17 9.32
CA ALA A 349 12.89 -13.48 8.68
C ALA A 349 14.24 -14.13 8.93
N ARG A 350 14.29 -15.46 8.87
CA ARG A 350 15.53 -16.25 8.81
C ARG A 350 15.80 -16.67 7.38
N LEU A 351 17.00 -16.41 6.90
CA LEU A 351 17.45 -16.84 5.58
C LEU A 351 17.97 -18.29 5.60
N ALA A 352 18.00 -18.95 4.45
CA ALA A 352 18.49 -20.32 4.29
C ALA A 352 19.96 -20.52 4.68
N ASN A 353 20.76 -19.45 4.71
CA ASN A 353 22.13 -19.44 5.22
C ASN A 353 22.23 -19.35 6.76
N GLY A 354 21.09 -19.29 7.47
CA GLY A 354 20.98 -19.18 8.93
C GLY A 354 21.06 -17.76 9.49
N LEU A 355 21.16 -16.73 8.66
CA LEU A 355 21.20 -15.33 9.09
C LEU A 355 19.79 -14.77 9.29
N ASP A 356 19.57 -14.07 10.40
CA ASP A 356 18.32 -13.36 10.69
C ASP A 356 18.38 -11.95 10.08
N VAL A 357 17.33 -11.57 9.34
CA VAL A 357 17.16 -10.26 8.71
C VAL A 357 15.92 -9.53 9.23
N TYR A 358 15.98 -8.21 9.20
CA TYR A 358 14.82 -7.33 9.33
C TYR A 358 14.72 -6.49 8.05
N TYR A 359 13.57 -6.49 7.40
CA TYR A 359 13.36 -5.85 6.11
C TYR A 359 12.10 -4.99 6.13
N GLY A 360 12.09 -3.88 5.39
CA GLY A 360 10.94 -3.00 5.26
C GLY A 360 11.25 -1.52 5.43
N LEU A 361 10.20 -0.73 5.66
CA LEU A 361 10.25 0.70 5.90
C LEU A 361 11.13 1.03 7.11
N ASP A 362 12.00 2.04 7.00
CA ASP A 362 12.87 2.43 8.13
C ASP A 362 12.04 2.92 9.34
N SER A 363 12.37 2.40 10.52
CA SER A 363 11.81 2.76 11.82
C SER A 363 11.92 4.24 12.20
N ALA A 364 12.82 4.99 11.54
CA ALA A 364 12.89 6.45 11.67
C ALA A 364 11.74 7.17 10.92
N SER A 365 11.22 6.55 9.86
CA SER A 365 10.14 7.08 9.00
C SER A 365 8.74 6.65 9.44
N SER A 366 8.62 5.56 10.21
CA SER A 366 7.34 5.09 10.77
C SER A 366 6.92 5.83 12.05
N ARG A 367 7.84 6.52 12.72
CA ARG A 367 7.50 7.39 13.86
C ARG A 367 7.04 8.74 13.34
N LEU A 368 5.78 9.07 13.63
CA LEU A 368 5.32 10.46 13.68
C LEU A 368 6.33 11.32 14.46
N PRO A 369 6.57 12.59 14.09
CA PRO A 369 7.49 13.44 14.82
C PRO A 369 6.99 13.61 16.26
N GLN A 370 7.57 12.86 17.19
CA GLN A 370 7.34 13.08 18.60
C GLN A 370 7.85 14.48 18.93
N THR A 371 6.98 15.30 19.52
CA THR A 371 7.34 16.59 20.10
C THR A 371 8.67 16.45 20.83
N PRO A 372 9.71 17.24 20.50
CA PRO A 372 11.03 17.04 21.06
C PRO A 372 10.94 17.12 22.58
N GLU A 373 11.33 16.02 23.24
CA GLU A 373 11.40 15.94 24.69
C GLU A 373 12.28 17.11 25.18
N PRO A 374 11.81 17.91 26.16
CA PRO A 374 12.52 19.12 26.56
C PRO A 374 13.90 18.73 27.09
N THR A 375 14.93 19.01 26.28
CA THR A 375 16.31 18.70 26.62
C THR A 375 16.67 19.39 27.92
N ALA A 376 16.89 18.61 28.97
CA ALA A 376 17.29 19.13 30.27
C ALA A 376 18.65 19.84 30.14
N THR A 377 18.62 21.16 30.12
CA THR A 377 19.81 22.00 30.03
C THR A 377 20.75 21.68 31.19
N LYS A 378 21.94 21.14 30.89
CA LYS A 378 23.04 21.10 31.85
C LYS A 378 23.45 22.53 32.19
N SER A 379 23.01 23.01 33.36
CA SER A 379 23.56 24.20 33.98
C SER A 379 25.02 23.93 34.37
N PHE A 380 25.96 24.51 33.63
CA PHE A 380 27.32 24.74 34.12
C PHE A 380 27.33 26.08 34.86
N GLY A 381 27.76 26.08 36.13
CA GLY A 381 27.78 27.23 37.02
C GLY A 381 27.83 26.78 38.46
#